data_AF-A0A955F4G4-F1
#
_entry.id   AF-A0A955F4G4-F1
#
_cell.length_a   1.000
_cell.length_b   1.000
_cell.length_c   1.000
_cell.angle_alpha   90.00
_cell.angle_beta   90.00
_cell.angle_gamma   90.00
#
_symmetry.space_group_name_H-M   'P 1'
#
loop_
_entity.id
_entity.type
_entity.pdbx_description
1 polymer ?
#
loop_
_entity_poly.entity_id
_entity_poly.type
_entity_poly.pdbx_seq_one_letter_code
_entity_poly.pdbx_strand_id
1 'polypeptide(L)' 'MKTLRVIQCGLGPIGLMTTREMVRKGGLEIVAAIDVSPALIGRDLGELAGLKEPLGVKVSRDVEAE' A
#
# COMPACT_ATOMS: atom_id res chain seq x y z
N MET A 1 -13.62 11.77 13.23
CA MET A 1 -12.25 11.35 13.58
C MET A 1 -11.34 11.70 12.41
N LYS A 2 -10.11 12.15 12.68
CA LYS A 2 -9.16 12.54 11.63
C LYS A 2 -8.46 11.28 11.12
N THR A 3 -8.57 10.98 9.83
CA THR A 3 -7.87 9.85 9.20
C THR A 3 -6.40 10.20 9.08
N LEU A 4 -5.51 9.29 9.49
CA LEU A 4 -4.07 9.48 9.33
C LEU A 4 -3.65 8.97 7.95
N ARG A 5 -3.05 9.87 7.15
CA ARG A 5 -2.51 9.54 5.83
C ARG A 5 -1.13 8.90 5.99
N VAL A 6 -0.93 7.74 5.39
CA VAL A 6 0.30 6.96 5.52
C VAL A 6 0.83 6.50 4.17
N ILE A 7 2.15 6.33 4.11
CA ILE A 7 2.85 5.71 2.99
C ILE A 7 3.31 4.33 3.44
N GLN A 8 2.99 3.29 2.67
CA GLN A 8 3.46 1.94 2.94
C GLN A 8 4.78 1.71 2.21
N CYS A 9 5.89 1.67 2.95
CA CYS A 9 7.21 1.36 2.42
C CYS A 9 7.58 -0.10 2.72
N GLY A 10 7.92 -0.86 1.69
CA GLY A 10 8.20 -2.29 1.78
C GLY A 10 6.92 -3.13 1.71
N LEU A 11 6.88 -4.00 0.70
CA LEU A 11 5.75 -4.84 0.29
C LEU A 11 6.14 -6.32 0.23
N GLY A 12 7.08 -6.72 1.09
CA GLY A 12 7.28 -8.13 1.42
C GLY A 12 6.09 -8.72 2.18
N PRO A 13 6.16 -10.00 2.58
CA PRO A 13 5.05 -10.69 3.25
C PRO A 13 4.47 -9.94 4.46
N ILE A 14 5.33 -9.32 5.27
CA ILE A 14 4.91 -8.52 6.43
C ILE A 14 4.20 -7.24 5.97
N GLY A 15 4.76 -6.51 5.00
CA GLY A 15 4.15 -5.26 4.50
C GLY A 15 2.76 -5.47 3.91
N LEU A 16 2.56 -6.57 3.19
CA LEU A 16 1.24 -6.96 2.67
C LEU A 16 0.26 -7.34 3.80
N MET A 17 0.72 -8.07 4.82
CA MET A 17 -0.09 -8.35 6.02
C MET A 17 -0.47 -7.07 6.78
N THR A 18 0.47 -6.14 6.95
CA THR A 18 0.22 -4.84 7.57
C THR A 18 -0.78 -4.04 6.77
N THR A 19 -0.67 -4.02 5.43
CA THR A 19 -1.64 -3.37 4.54
C THR A 19 -3.06 -3.89 4.80
N ARG A 20 -3.25 -5.22 4.88
CA ARG A 20 -4.54 -5.82 5.18
C ARG A 20 -5.09 -5.39 6.53
N GLU A 21 -4.24 -5.36 7.56
CA GLU A 21 -4.65 -4.95 8.91
C GLU A 21 -4.96 -3.44 9.00
N MET A 22 -4.25 -2.58 8.26
CA MET A 22 -4.55 -1.15 8.19
C MET A 22 -5.93 -0.90 7.57
N VAL A 23 -6.23 -1.56 6.46
CA VAL A 23 -7.55 -1.47 5.80
C VAL A 23 -8.65 -2.01 6.70
N ARG A 24 -8.41 -3.15 7.37
CA ARG A 24 -9.37 -3.78 8.29
C ARG A 24 -9.69 -2.92 9.51
N LYS A 25 -8.68 -2.33 10.14
CA LYS A 25 -8.86 -1.51 11.36
C LYS A 25 -9.51 -0.16 11.07
N GLY A 26 -9.30 0.38 9.88
CA GLY A 26 -9.75 1.72 9.51
C GLY A 26 -8.98 2.83 10.25
N GLY A 27 -9.33 4.08 9.96
CA GLY A 27 -8.66 5.26 10.53
C GLY A 27 -7.31 5.60 9.89
N LEU A 28 -6.86 4.78 8.93
CA LEU A 28 -5.69 4.99 8.11
C LEU A 28 -6.11 5.10 6.64
N GLU A 29 -5.49 6.03 5.92
CA GLU A 29 -5.61 6.16 4.47
C GLU A 29 -4.22 5.95 3.86
N ILE A 30 -4.07 4.87 3.10
CA ILE A 30 -2.82 4.59 2.40
C ILE A 30 -2.82 5.44 1.13
N VAL A 31 -1.92 6.40 1.04
CA VAL A 31 -1.87 7.35 -0.08
C VAL A 31 -0.79 7.03 -1.11
N ALA A 32 0.19 6.22 -0.71
CA ALA A 32 1.26 5.75 -1.60
C ALA A 32 1.83 4.41 -1.09
N ALA A 33 2.41 3.64 -2.01
CA ALA A 33 3.08 2.39 -1.73
C ALA A 33 4.44 2.38 -2.44
N ILE A 34 5.50 1.95 -1.74
CA ILE A 34 6.88 2.02 -2.23
C ILE A 34 7.56 0.68 -2.02
N ASP A 35 8.17 0.13 -3.06
CA ASP A 35 9.05 -1.05 -2.96
C ASP A 35 10.13 -1.03 -4.04
N VAL A 36 11.29 -1.62 -3.75
CA VAL A 36 12.42 -1.69 -4.69
C VAL A 36 12.29 -2.83 -5.70
N SER A 37 11.40 -3.79 -5.45
CA SER A 37 11.19 -4.96 -6.30
C SER A 37 10.55 -4.55 -7.63
N PRO A 38 11.23 -4.76 -8.78
CA PRO A 38 10.70 -4.43 -10.11
C PRO A 38 9.39 -5.15 -10.43
N ALA A 39 9.15 -6.32 -9.81
CA ALA A 39 7.95 -7.12 -10.03
C ALA A 39 6.68 -6.53 -9.40
N LEU A 40 6.82 -5.52 -8.53
CA LEU A 40 5.71 -4.88 -7.83
C LEU A 40 5.32 -3.54 -8.46
N ILE A 41 6.24 -2.88 -9.17
CA ILE A 41 6.06 -1.52 -9.67
C ILE A 41 4.86 -1.43 -10.62
N GLY A 42 4.03 -0.39 -10.41
CA GLY A 42 2.83 -0.12 -11.19
C GLY A 42 1.61 -1.00 -10.86
N ARG A 43 1.79 -2.05 -10.04
CA ARG A 43 0.68 -2.89 -9.57
C ARG A 43 -0.08 -2.20 -8.44
N ASP A 44 -1.34 -2.57 -8.27
CA ASP A 44 -2.17 -2.05 -7.17
C ASP A 44 -1.81 -2.72 -5.84
N LEU A 45 -1.68 -1.91 -4.78
CA LEU A 45 -1.36 -2.39 -3.44
C LEU A 45 -2.44 -3.34 -2.89
N GLY A 46 -3.73 -3.07 -3.15
CA GLY A 46 -4.84 -3.89 -2.69
C GLY A 46 -4.85 -5.27 -3.33
N GLU A 47 -4.59 -5.33 -4.64
CA GLU A 47 -4.42 -6.59 -5.36
C GLU A 47 -3.22 -7.40 -4.81
N LEU A 48 -2.08 -6.74 -4.60
CA LEU A 48 -0.90 -7.37 -4.01
C LEU A 48 -1.15 -7.89 -2.60
N ALA A 49 -1.94 -7.17 -1.81
CA ALA A 49 -2.34 -7.55 -0.46
C ALA A 49 -3.47 -8.59 -0.42
N GLY A 50 -3.98 -9.05 -1.57
CA GLY A 50 -5.06 -10.04 -1.64
C GLY A 50 -6.38 -9.52 -1.08
N LEU A 51 -6.64 -8.22 -1.19
CA LEU A 51 -7.93 -7.62 -0.85
C LEU A 51 -8.97 -7.92 -1.93
N LYS A 52 -10.25 -7.87 -1.55
CA LYS A 52 -11.35 -8.08 -2.50
C LYS A 52 -11.48 -6.95 -3.52
N GLU A 53 -11.11 -5.75 -3.12
CA GLU A 53 -11.22 -4.53 -3.92
C GLU A 53 -9.82 -3.88 -4.03
N PRO A 54 -9.47 -3.33 -5.20
CA PRO A 54 -8.23 -2.58 -5.36
C PRO A 54 -8.26 -1.33 -4.49
N LEU A 55 -7.08 -0.90 -4.02
CA LEU A 55 -6.96 0.32 -3.21
C LEU A 55 -6.80 1.58 -4.07
N GLY A 56 -6.54 1.44 -5.37
CA GLY A 56 -6.22 2.55 -6.25
C GLY A 56 -4.82 3.14 -6.01
N VAL A 57 -3.97 2.43 -5.28
CA VAL A 57 -2.62 2.87 -4.89
C VAL A 57 -1.60 2.04 -5.66
N LYS A 58 -0.98 2.65 -6.67
CA LYS A 58 0.08 2.00 -7.44
C LYS A 58 1.40 2.02 -6.68
N VAL A 59 2.14 0.91 -6.76
CA VAL A 59 3.47 0.83 -6.19
C VAL A 59 4.46 1.64 -7.04
N SER A 60 5.16 2.57 -6.39
CA SER A 60 6.28 3.31 -6.94
C SER A 60 7.61 2.70 -6.49
N ARG A 61 8.66 2.98 -7.26
CA ARG A 61 10.04 2.64 -6.87
C ARG A 61 10.64 3.68 -5.93
N ASP A 62 10.17 4.92 -6.04
CA ASP A 62 10.75 6.08 -5.39
C ASP A 62 9.71 6.83 -4.55
N VAL A 63 10.22 7.55 -3.54
CA VAL A 63 9.42 8.36 -2.59
C VAL A 63 8.92 9.65 -3.24
N GLU A 64 9.55 10.08 -4.33
CA GLU A 64 9.05 11.15 -5.19
C GLU A 64 7.85 10.63 -5.99
N ALA A 65 6.67 10.70 -5.38
CA ALA A 65 5.40 10.61 -6.08
C ALA A 65 4.94 12.03 -6.41
N GLU A 66 4.92 12.39 -7.70
CA GLU A 66 4.20 13.58 -8.20
C GLU A 66 2.68 13.46 -8.02
#